data_AF-A0A1G3MUP2-F1
#
_entry.id   AF-A0A1G3MUP2-F1
#
_cell.length_a   1.000
_cell.length_b   1.000
_cell.length_c   1.000
_cell.angle_alpha   90.00
_cell.angle_beta   90.00
_cell.angle_gamma   90.00
#
_symmetry.space_group_name_H-M   'P 1'
#
loop_
_entity.id
_entity.type
_entity.pdbx_description
1 polymer ?
#
loop_
_entity_poly.entity_id
_entity_poly.type
_entity_poly.pdbx_seq_one_letter_code
_entity_poly.pdbx_strand_id
1 'polypeptide(L)'
;MKAIRLRRTLLFISFLALPIIQFYFSPYLSLWGASLGIVAGSVLVFAGLFVVGLFAGKAPCGWLMPCGGFQEACFYVQPKALKAGRKDLIKFGIWLPWVASLVILLTTYSGALTLDPLFSIDGGISVSRPGAYIVYYGVLIILLSLSLAVGKRASCHTICWMAPFMILGQRFGRLLRLPGLRLAGC
;
A
#
# COMPACT_ATOMS: atom_id res chain seq x y z
N MET A 1 -7.73 -12.07 23.87
CA MET A 1 -7.19 -10.74 24.25
C MET A 1 -5.74 -10.50 23.79
N LYS A 2 -4.80 -11.44 23.98
CA LYS A 2 -3.38 -11.26 23.59
C LYS A 2 -3.17 -10.99 22.08
N ALA A 3 -3.82 -11.74 21.19
CA ALA A 3 -3.67 -11.59 19.73
C ALA A 3 -4.16 -10.23 19.19
N ILE A 4 -5.24 -9.68 19.73
CA ILE A 4 -5.77 -8.37 19.33
C ILE A 4 -4.83 -7.25 19.77
N ARG A 5 -4.26 -7.37 20.98
CA ARG A 5 -3.25 -6.42 21.47
C ARG A 5 -2.02 -6.44 20.57
N LEU A 6 -1.50 -7.63 20.25
CA LEU A 6 -0.36 -7.79 19.34
C LEU A 6 -0.62 -7.15 17.97
N ARG A 7 -1.78 -7.41 17.35
CA ARG A 7 -2.16 -6.80 16.06
C ARG A 7 -2.13 -5.27 16.12
N ARG A 8 -2.73 -4.67 17.15
CA ARG A 8 -2.78 -3.21 17.30
C ARG A 8 -1.39 -2.63 17.53
N THR A 9 -0.55 -3.30 18.32
CA THR A 9 0.84 -2.90 18.54
C THR A 9 1.63 -2.94 17.24
N LEU A 10 1.53 -4.00 16.44
CA LEU A 10 2.24 -4.11 15.16
C LEU A 10 1.79 -3.05 14.16
N LEU A 11 0.50 -2.75 14.08
CA LEU A 11 0.00 -1.64 13.25
C LEU A 11 0.51 -0.27 13.71
N PHE A 12 0.61 -0.05 15.02
CA PHE A 12 1.14 1.20 15.56
C PHE A 12 2.63 1.36 15.29
N ILE A 13 3.42 0.29 15.46
CA ILE A 13 4.84 0.25 15.08
C ILE A 13 5.00 0.53 13.58
N SER A 14 4.15 -0.09 12.75
CA SER A 14 4.17 0.14 11.30
C SER A 14 3.86 1.60 10.97
N PHE A 15 2.88 2.20 11.64
CA PHE A 15 2.59 3.63 11.51
C PHE A 15 3.80 4.50 11.87
N LEU A 16 4.51 4.21 12.97
CA LEU A 16 5.73 4.93 13.34
C LEU A 16 6.86 4.76 12.32
N ALA A 17 6.89 3.65 11.58
CA ALA A 17 7.84 3.41 10.50
C ALA A 17 7.48 4.11 9.18
N LEU A 18 6.27 4.68 9.04
CA LEU A 18 5.81 5.37 7.83
C LEU A 18 6.80 6.41 7.27
N PRO A 19 7.42 7.33 8.04
CA PRO A 19 8.38 8.31 7.50
C PRO A 19 9.63 7.66 6.89
N ILE A 20 9.96 6.43 7.28
CA ILE A 20 11.11 5.69 6.73
C ILE A 20 10.70 5.01 5.41
N ILE A 21 9.48 4.46 5.36
CA ILE A 21 9.06 3.54 4.29
C ILE A 21 8.10 4.15 3.24
N GLN A 22 7.61 5.36 3.41
CA GLN A 22 6.56 5.93 2.55
C GLN A 22 6.91 5.97 1.05
N PHE A 23 8.15 6.25 0.67
CA PHE A 23 8.53 6.39 -0.74
C PHE A 23 8.59 5.05 -1.46
N TYR A 24 8.91 3.96 -0.74
CA TYR A 24 8.78 2.59 -1.25
C TYR A 24 7.34 2.21 -1.61
N PHE A 25 6.37 2.94 -1.07
CA PHE A 25 4.94 2.74 -1.29
C PHE A 25 4.34 3.72 -2.31
N SER A 26 5.19 4.56 -2.92
CA SER A 26 4.77 5.63 -3.81
C SER A 26 4.51 5.12 -5.24
N PRO A 27 3.32 5.35 -5.81
CA PRO A 27 3.03 5.02 -7.21
C PRO A 27 3.82 5.92 -8.18
N TYR A 28 4.16 7.14 -7.74
CA TYR A 28 4.92 8.10 -8.54
C TYR A 28 6.36 7.64 -8.79
N LEU A 29 7.07 7.20 -7.74
CA LEU A 29 8.46 6.71 -7.88
C LEU A 29 8.53 5.50 -8.82
N SER A 30 7.52 4.63 -8.79
CA SER A 30 7.46 3.48 -9.70
C SER A 30 7.35 3.90 -11.16
N LEU A 31 6.49 4.87 -11.47
CA LEU A 31 6.33 5.36 -12.85
C LEU A 31 7.55 6.16 -13.30
N TRP A 32 8.09 7.00 -12.42
CA TRP A 32 9.25 7.82 -12.75
C TRP A 32 10.49 6.95 -12.98
N GLY A 33 10.76 5.98 -12.10
CA GLY A 33 11.83 5.00 -12.32
C GLY A 33 11.62 4.25 -13.64
N ALA A 34 10.41 3.72 -13.88
CA ALA A 34 10.12 2.99 -15.11
C ALA A 34 10.27 3.83 -16.38
N SER A 35 9.97 5.14 -16.32
CA SER A 35 10.18 6.07 -17.45
C SER A 35 11.65 6.29 -17.81
N LEU A 36 12.56 5.98 -16.89
CA LEU A 36 14.01 6.02 -17.09
C LEU A 36 14.61 4.62 -17.35
N GLY A 37 13.77 3.59 -17.49
CA GLY A 37 14.23 2.20 -17.57
C GLY A 37 14.78 1.66 -16.25
N ILE A 38 14.43 2.25 -15.11
CA ILE A 38 14.89 1.85 -13.78
C ILE A 38 13.77 1.10 -13.05
N VAL A 39 14.06 -0.11 -12.59
CA VAL A 39 13.20 -0.86 -11.68
C VAL A 39 13.48 -0.38 -10.25
N ALA A 40 12.71 0.63 -9.83
CA ALA A 40 12.81 1.24 -8.52
C ALA A 40 12.38 0.30 -7.39
N GLY A 41 12.86 0.56 -6.16
CA GLY A 41 12.47 -0.21 -4.97
C GLY A 41 10.96 -0.27 -4.72
N SER A 42 10.22 0.76 -5.13
CA SER A 42 8.76 0.76 -5.03
C SER A 42 8.09 -0.30 -5.92
N VAL A 43 8.64 -0.58 -7.11
CA VAL A 43 8.18 -1.67 -7.98
C VAL A 43 8.39 -3.02 -7.30
N LEU A 44 9.55 -3.22 -6.66
CA LEU A 44 9.86 -4.43 -5.90
C LEU A 44 8.90 -4.61 -4.72
N VAL A 45 8.56 -3.54 -4.01
CA VAL A 45 7.58 -3.57 -2.92
C VAL A 45 6.19 -3.95 -3.42
N PHE A 46 5.73 -3.40 -4.55
CA PHE A 46 4.44 -3.78 -5.13
C PHE A 46 4.41 -5.23 -5.61
N ALA A 47 5.50 -5.70 -6.24
CA ALA A 47 5.66 -7.10 -6.60
C ALA A 47 5.65 -8.01 -5.36
N GLY A 48 6.37 -7.62 -4.30
CA GLY A 48 6.36 -8.31 -3.01
C GLY A 48 4.98 -8.38 -2.38
N LEU A 49 4.20 -7.29 -2.40
CA LEU A 49 2.82 -7.27 -1.91
C LEU A 49 1.92 -8.24 -2.70
N PHE A 50 2.12 -8.37 -4.02
CA PHE A 50 1.41 -9.35 -4.83
C PHE A 50 1.79 -10.78 -4.42
N VAL A 51 3.08 -11.08 -4.29
CA VAL A 51 3.60 -12.40 -3.87
C VAL A 51 3.12 -12.77 -2.48
N VAL A 52 3.22 -11.87 -1.50
CA VAL A 52 2.68 -12.08 -0.16
C VAL A 52 1.17 -12.29 -0.22
N GLY A 53 0.47 -11.59 -1.13
CA GLY A 53 -0.95 -11.79 -1.39
C GLY A 53 -1.31 -13.22 -1.82
N LEU A 54 -0.42 -13.93 -2.53
CA LEU A 54 -0.64 -15.33 -2.94
C LEU A 54 -0.85 -16.25 -1.72
N PHE A 55 -0.09 -16.03 -0.65
CA PHE A 55 -0.07 -16.90 0.55
C PHE A 55 -0.88 -16.31 1.71
N ALA A 56 -0.75 -15.01 1.98
CA ALA A 56 -1.34 -14.35 3.16
C ALA A 56 -2.58 -13.51 2.83
N GLY A 57 -2.97 -13.42 1.55
CA GLY A 57 -4.09 -12.62 1.11
C GLY A 57 -3.99 -11.16 1.56
N LYS A 58 -5.04 -10.66 2.21
CA LYS A 58 -5.08 -9.27 2.74
C LYS A 58 -4.58 -9.14 4.17
N ALA A 59 -4.01 -10.19 4.78
CA ALA A 59 -3.53 -10.13 6.17
C ALA A 59 -2.54 -8.97 6.42
N PRO A 60 -1.57 -8.66 5.53
CA PRO A 60 -0.64 -7.55 5.74
C PRO A 60 -1.33 -6.18 5.89
N CYS A 61 -2.41 -5.92 5.14
CA CYS A 61 -3.24 -4.71 5.32
C CYS A 61 -3.83 -4.56 6.75
N GLY A 62 -4.03 -5.67 7.43
CA GLY A 62 -4.58 -5.73 8.78
C GLY A 62 -3.56 -5.74 9.90
N TRP A 63 -2.28 -6.02 9.60
CA TRP A 63 -1.24 -6.29 10.60
C TRP A 63 0.02 -5.44 10.45
N LEU A 64 0.39 -5.06 9.23
CA LEU A 64 1.68 -4.42 8.91
C LEU A 64 1.55 -3.11 8.12
N MET A 65 0.36 -2.78 7.61
CA MET A 65 0.21 -1.62 6.74
C MET A 65 0.20 -0.30 7.54
N PRO A 66 1.16 0.62 7.29
CA PRO A 66 1.29 1.86 8.06
C PRO A 66 0.07 2.79 7.91
N CYS A 67 -0.48 2.92 6.70
CA CYS A 67 -1.69 3.71 6.45
C CYS A 67 -2.91 3.16 7.21
N GLY A 68 -2.97 1.83 7.38
CA GLY A 68 -3.98 1.18 8.20
C GLY A 68 -3.81 1.49 9.68
N GLY A 69 -2.58 1.48 10.18
CA GLY A 69 -2.25 1.86 11.56
C GLY A 69 -2.64 3.29 11.90
N PHE A 70 -2.34 4.25 11.01
CA PHE A 70 -2.75 5.65 11.18
C PHE A 70 -4.29 5.80 11.25
N GLN A 71 -5.01 5.09 10.38
CA GLN A 71 -6.48 5.11 10.41
C GLN A 71 -7.07 4.46 11.66
N GLU A 72 -6.45 3.42 12.21
CA GLU A 72 -6.91 2.84 13.47
C GLU A 72 -6.72 3.80 14.65
N ALA A 73 -5.66 4.61 14.65
CA ALA A 73 -5.50 5.67 15.65
C ALA A 73 -6.64 6.71 15.56
N CYS A 74 -7.15 6.98 14.36
CA CYS A 74 -8.27 7.89 14.14
C CYS A 74 -9.62 7.34 14.64
N PHE A 75 -9.73 6.05 14.99
CA PHE A 75 -10.99 5.45 15.44
C PHE A 75 -11.50 6.04 16.76
N TYR A 76 -10.59 6.60 17.57
CA TYR A 76 -10.95 7.31 18.79
C TYR A 76 -11.82 8.53 18.48
N VAL A 77 -11.49 9.26 17.41
CA VAL A 77 -12.23 10.45 16.98
C VAL A 77 -13.44 10.08 16.12
N GLN A 78 -13.28 9.11 15.21
CA GLN A 78 -14.34 8.67 14.29
C GLN A 78 -14.62 7.16 14.44
N PRO A 79 -15.58 6.77 15.32
CA PRO A 79 -15.89 5.38 15.56
C PRO A 79 -16.82 4.77 14.49
N LYS A 80 -17.40 5.56 13.59
CA LYS A 80 -18.38 5.08 12.60
C LYS A 80 -17.75 4.14 11.58
N ALA A 81 -18.31 2.93 11.46
CA ALA A 81 -17.88 1.97 10.46
C ALA A 81 -18.30 2.42 9.05
N LEU A 82 -17.37 2.34 8.09
CA LEU A 82 -17.68 2.56 6.68
C LEU A 82 -18.36 1.32 6.10
N LYS A 83 -19.54 1.49 5.49
CA LYS A 83 -20.15 0.46 4.63
C LYS A 83 -19.45 0.48 3.27
N ALA A 84 -18.39 -0.32 3.14
CA ALA A 84 -17.47 -0.27 1.99
C ALA A 84 -18.13 -0.60 0.65
N GLY A 85 -19.15 -1.48 0.61
CA GLY A 85 -20.05 -1.71 -0.53
C GLY A 85 -19.39 -1.59 -1.92
N ARG A 86 -20.03 -0.82 -2.82
CA ARG A 86 -19.50 -0.49 -4.16
C ARG A 86 -18.28 0.44 -4.13
N LYS A 87 -18.03 1.15 -3.02
CA LYS A 87 -16.88 2.06 -2.89
C LYS A 87 -15.55 1.29 -2.92
N ASP A 88 -15.56 0.01 -2.55
CA ASP A 88 -14.41 -0.89 -2.65
C ASP A 88 -13.94 -1.12 -4.09
N LEU A 89 -14.75 -0.77 -5.11
CA LEU A 89 -14.36 -0.85 -6.52
C LEU A 89 -13.54 0.35 -6.99
N ILE A 90 -13.65 1.50 -6.31
CA ILE A 90 -12.97 2.75 -6.71
C ILE A 90 -11.46 2.55 -6.76
N LYS A 91 -10.90 1.81 -5.79
CA LYS A 91 -9.47 1.50 -5.76
C LYS A 91 -8.98 0.71 -6.98
N PHE A 92 -9.84 -0.11 -7.59
CA PHE A 92 -9.50 -0.80 -8.84
C PHE A 92 -9.50 0.16 -10.04
N GLY A 93 -10.39 1.16 -10.02
CA GLY A 93 -10.40 2.24 -11.02
C GLY A 93 -9.14 3.11 -10.98
N ILE A 94 -8.56 3.34 -9.81
CA ILE A 94 -7.27 4.07 -9.68
C ILE A 94 -6.09 3.16 -10.02
N TRP A 95 -6.14 1.91 -9.56
CA TRP A 95 -5.05 0.95 -9.72
C TRP A 95 -4.84 0.52 -11.17
N LEU A 96 -5.92 0.28 -11.93
CA LEU A 96 -5.82 -0.27 -13.28
C LEU A 96 -5.06 0.66 -14.25
N PRO A 97 -5.38 1.97 -14.36
CA PRO A 97 -4.63 2.89 -15.21
C PRO A 97 -3.16 3.01 -14.79
N TRP A 98 -2.90 3.05 -13.48
CA TRP A 98 -1.54 3.19 -12.96
C TRP A 98 -0.68 1.92 -13.19
N VAL A 99 -1.23 0.72 -12.99
CA VAL A 99 -0.50 -0.52 -13.33
C VAL A 99 -0.32 -0.66 -14.82
N ALA A 100 -1.33 -0.31 -15.63
CA ALA A 100 -1.22 -0.34 -17.07
C ALA A 100 -0.07 0.56 -17.55
N SER A 101 0.02 1.81 -17.06
CA SER A 101 1.12 2.70 -17.41
C SER A 101 2.47 2.18 -16.92
N LEU A 102 2.54 1.59 -15.71
CA LEU A 102 3.76 0.97 -15.22
C LEU A 102 4.25 -0.17 -16.12
N VAL A 103 3.34 -1.07 -16.52
CA VAL A 103 3.67 -2.21 -17.38
C VAL A 103 4.13 -1.73 -18.76
N ILE A 104 3.43 -0.75 -19.36
CA ILE A 104 3.80 -0.17 -20.65
C ILE A 104 5.21 0.44 -20.62
N LEU A 105 5.54 1.19 -19.57
CA LEU A 105 6.86 1.79 -19.44
C LEU A 105 7.95 0.71 -19.31
N LEU A 106 7.73 -0.28 -18.44
CA LEU A 106 8.69 -1.37 -18.24
C LEU A 106 8.92 -2.22 -19.48
N THR A 107 7.89 -2.45 -20.32
CA THR A 107 8.05 -3.21 -21.57
C THR A 107 8.72 -2.37 -22.66
N THR A 108 8.45 -1.07 -22.71
CA THR A 108 9.05 -0.13 -23.68
C THR A 108 10.56 -0.03 -23.49
N TYR A 109 11.03 0.00 -22.25
CA TYR A 109 12.47 0.07 -21.89
C TYR A 109 13.08 -1.29 -21.54
N SER A 110 12.42 -2.40 -21.89
CA SER A 110 12.80 -3.76 -21.48
C SER A 110 14.23 -4.17 -21.84
N GLY A 111 14.79 -3.62 -22.92
CA GLY A 111 16.16 -3.89 -23.37
C GLY A 111 17.26 -3.22 -22.55
N ALA A 112 16.94 -2.25 -21.68
CA ALA A 112 17.91 -1.48 -20.91
C ALA A 112 17.50 -1.33 -19.42
N LEU A 113 16.75 -2.31 -18.90
CA LEU A 113 16.29 -2.26 -17.52
C LEU A 113 17.47 -2.33 -16.54
N THR A 114 17.56 -1.33 -15.67
CA THR A 114 18.52 -1.30 -14.56
C THR A 114 17.79 -1.45 -13.23
N LEU A 115 18.37 -2.20 -12.30
CA LEU A 115 17.81 -2.40 -10.97
C LEU A 115 18.45 -1.41 -10.00
N ASP A 116 17.68 -0.44 -9.52
CA ASP A 116 18.10 0.49 -8.45
C ASP A 116 17.02 0.55 -7.35
N PRO A 117 17.14 -0.28 -6.31
CA PRO A 117 16.20 -0.31 -5.20
C PRO A 117 16.12 1.00 -4.40
N LEU A 118 17.15 1.86 -4.48
CA LEU A 118 17.25 3.12 -3.74
C LEU A 118 17.00 4.34 -4.63
N PHE A 119 16.44 4.12 -5.83
CA PHE A 119 16.11 5.19 -6.77
C PHE A 119 15.32 6.32 -6.08
N SER A 120 15.91 7.52 -6.03
CA SER A 120 15.36 8.72 -5.40
C SER A 120 15.04 8.60 -3.88
N ILE A 121 15.69 7.67 -3.17
CA ILE A 121 15.58 7.52 -1.71
C ILE A 121 16.97 7.71 -1.09
N ASP A 122 17.30 8.95 -0.73
CA ASP A 122 18.61 9.27 -0.16
C ASP A 122 18.81 8.59 1.21
N GLY A 123 19.86 7.78 1.35
CA GLY A 123 20.21 7.08 2.59
C GLY A 123 19.23 5.97 3.01
N GLY A 124 18.31 5.55 2.12
CA GLY A 124 17.28 4.54 2.43
C GLY A 124 16.16 5.03 3.36
N ILE A 125 16.13 6.33 3.67
CA ILE A 125 15.11 6.97 4.49
C ILE A 125 14.24 7.83 3.58
N SER A 126 12.93 7.55 3.53
CA SER A 126 12.00 8.27 2.63
C SER A 126 11.97 9.77 2.94
N VAL A 127 11.83 10.15 4.21
CA VAL A 127 11.77 11.56 4.62
C VAL A 127 13.15 12.04 5.07
N SER A 128 14.07 12.17 4.12
CA SER A 128 15.46 12.64 4.36
C SER A 128 15.67 14.12 4.03
N ARG A 129 14.80 14.71 3.20
CA ARG A 129 14.89 16.10 2.74
C ARG A 129 13.71 16.95 3.23
N PRO A 130 13.87 18.27 3.42
CA PRO A 130 12.77 19.16 3.79
C PRO A 130 11.53 19.04 2.87
N GLY A 131 11.75 18.91 1.57
CA GLY A 131 10.65 18.72 0.60
C GLY A 131 9.88 17.41 0.78
N ALA A 132 10.51 16.36 1.31
CA ALA A 132 9.85 15.08 1.57
C ALA A 132 8.82 15.17 2.70
N TYR A 133 9.00 16.10 3.65
CA TYR A 133 8.01 16.35 4.72
C TYR A 133 6.69 16.89 4.16
N ILE A 134 6.73 17.68 3.08
CA ILE A 134 5.52 18.19 2.42
C ILE A 134 4.69 17.01 1.90
N VAL A 135 5.35 16.05 1.23
CA VAL A 135 4.69 14.83 0.72
C VAL A 135 4.21 13.94 1.87
N TYR A 136 5.00 13.80 2.94
CA TYR A 136 4.65 13.04 4.13
C TYR A 136 3.39 13.57 4.81
N TYR A 137 3.37 14.85 5.19
CA TYR A 137 2.22 15.46 5.84
C TYR A 137 1.03 15.59 4.89
N GLY A 138 1.26 15.84 3.60
CA GLY A 138 0.19 15.84 2.60
C GLY A 138 -0.56 14.51 2.56
N VAL A 139 0.17 13.38 2.53
CA VAL A 139 -0.45 12.04 2.59
C VAL A 139 -1.18 11.82 3.92
N LEU A 140 -0.59 12.21 5.05
CA LEU A 140 -1.26 12.09 6.35
C LEU A 140 -2.55 12.88 6.43
N ILE A 141 -2.58 14.12 5.93
CA ILE A 141 -3.77 14.97 5.91
C ILE A 141 -4.86 14.35 5.03
N ILE A 142 -4.51 13.81 3.87
CA ILE A 142 -5.46 13.09 2.99
C ILE A 142 -6.03 11.86 3.71
N LEU A 143 -5.17 11.06 4.36
CA LEU A 143 -5.62 9.88 5.10
C LEU A 143 -6.51 10.26 6.29
N LEU A 144 -6.18 11.34 6.99
CA LEU A 144 -6.89 11.84 8.16
C LEU A 144 -8.27 12.35 7.76
N SER A 145 -8.33 13.25 6.77
CA SER A 145 -9.57 13.83 6.27
C SER A 145 -10.54 12.74 5.81
N LEU A 146 -10.07 11.75 5.05
CA LEU A 146 -10.90 10.61 4.66
C LEU A 146 -11.37 9.79 5.86
N SER A 147 -10.48 9.51 6.81
CA SER A 147 -10.83 8.72 7.99
C SER A 147 -11.85 9.41 8.89
N LEU A 148 -11.79 10.75 9.01
CA LEU A 148 -12.72 11.53 9.81
C LEU A 148 -14.05 11.76 9.09
N ALA A 149 -14.03 12.06 7.78
CA ALA A 149 -15.24 12.38 7.02
C ALA A 149 -16.08 11.15 6.65
N VAL A 150 -15.42 10.04 6.27
CA VAL A 150 -16.10 8.89 5.67
C VAL A 150 -16.27 7.74 6.67
N GLY A 151 -15.33 7.57 7.60
CA GLY A 151 -15.38 6.57 8.66
C GLY A 151 -14.16 5.65 8.72
N LYS A 152 -14.28 4.59 9.52
CA LYS A 152 -13.20 3.62 9.80
C LYS A 152 -12.63 3.02 8.51
N ARG A 153 -11.30 3.09 8.39
CA ARG A 153 -10.50 2.55 7.27
C ARG A 153 -10.92 3.07 5.89
N ALA A 154 -11.39 4.32 5.80
CA ALA A 154 -11.91 4.86 4.55
C ALA A 154 -10.92 4.77 3.38
N SER A 155 -9.67 5.17 3.55
CA SER A 155 -8.70 5.12 2.44
C SER A 155 -8.42 3.68 1.98
N CYS A 156 -8.42 2.70 2.90
CA CYS A 156 -8.24 1.29 2.54
C CYS A 156 -9.35 0.78 1.61
N HIS A 157 -10.54 1.36 1.69
CA HIS A 157 -11.69 1.00 0.87
C HIS A 157 -11.85 1.86 -0.38
N THR A 158 -11.38 3.11 -0.39
CA THR A 158 -11.62 4.04 -1.51
C THR A 158 -10.39 4.23 -2.39
N ILE A 159 -9.29 4.71 -1.83
CA ILE A 159 -8.14 5.23 -2.61
C ILE A 159 -6.89 4.35 -2.53
N CYS A 160 -6.92 3.25 -1.79
CA CYS A 160 -5.75 2.41 -1.59
C CYS A 160 -5.38 1.62 -2.86
N TRP A 161 -4.34 2.06 -3.56
CA TRP A 161 -3.77 1.37 -4.71
C TRP A 161 -2.97 0.10 -4.35
N MET A 162 -2.57 -0.08 -3.10
CA MET A 162 -1.85 -1.31 -2.67
C MET A 162 -2.76 -2.52 -2.52
N ALA A 163 -3.98 -2.30 -2.01
CA ALA A 163 -4.91 -3.38 -1.71
C ALA A 163 -5.26 -4.24 -2.93
N PRO A 164 -5.46 -3.68 -4.15
CA PRO A 164 -5.65 -4.46 -5.37
C PRO A 164 -4.58 -5.53 -5.62
N PHE A 165 -3.29 -5.25 -5.41
CA PHE A 165 -2.23 -6.25 -5.60
C PHE A 165 -2.42 -7.48 -4.71
N MET A 166 -2.69 -7.27 -3.42
CA MET A 166 -2.94 -8.37 -2.49
C MET A 166 -4.24 -9.10 -2.79
N ILE A 167 -5.29 -8.39 -3.23
CA ILE A 167 -6.56 -9.01 -3.61
C ILE A 167 -6.39 -9.91 -4.84
N LEU A 168 -5.66 -9.42 -5.85
CA LEU A 168 -5.34 -10.19 -7.04
C LEU A 168 -4.45 -11.38 -6.70
N GLY A 169 -3.38 -11.17 -5.93
CA GLY A 169 -2.54 -12.26 -5.40
C GLY A 169 -3.39 -13.33 -4.69
N GLN A 170 -4.30 -12.94 -3.81
CA GLN A 170 -5.18 -13.91 -3.14
C GLN A 170 -6.10 -14.67 -4.09
N ARG A 171 -6.56 -14.04 -5.18
CA ARG A 171 -7.38 -14.71 -6.21
C ARG A 171 -6.53 -15.71 -7.01
N PHE A 172 -5.33 -15.30 -7.43
CA PHE A 172 -4.38 -16.17 -8.12
C PHE A 172 -3.93 -17.35 -7.25
N GLY A 173 -3.59 -17.12 -5.98
CA GLY A 173 -3.21 -18.19 -5.05
C GLY A 173 -4.34 -19.20 -4.82
N ARG A 174 -5.60 -18.74 -4.77
CA ARG A 174 -6.77 -19.62 -4.70
C ARG A 174 -6.97 -20.43 -5.98
N LEU A 175 -6.77 -19.83 -7.14
CA LEU A 175 -6.83 -20.52 -8.43
C LEU A 175 -5.76 -21.63 -8.51
N LEU A 176 -4.56 -21.34 -8.02
CA LEU A 176 -3.41 -22.26 -7.97
C LEU A 176 -3.45 -23.23 -6.76
N ARG A 177 -4.51 -23.20 -5.95
CA ARG A 177 -4.69 -24.03 -4.73
C ARG A 177 -3.51 -23.98 -3.75
N LEU A 178 -2.82 -22.84 -3.67
CA LEU A 178 -1.69 -22.67 -2.76
C LEU A 178 -2.15 -22.71 -1.28
N PRO A 179 -1.31 -23.23 -0.36
CA PRO A 179 -1.59 -23.14 1.07
C PRO A 179 -1.53 -21.67 1.48
N GLY A 180 -2.68 -21.13 1.90
CA GLY A 180 -2.78 -19.73 2.26
C GLY A 180 -3.71 -19.48 3.42
N LEU A 181 -3.47 -18.37 4.13
CA LEU A 181 -4.30 -17.89 5.23
C LEU A 181 -5.67 -17.52 4.67
N ARG A 182 -6.61 -18.46 4.75
CA ARG A 182 -8.02 -18.26 4.46
C ARG A 182 -8.65 -17.50 5.62
N LEU A 183 -8.39 -16.21 5.70
CA LEU A 183 -9.19 -15.33 6.54
C LEU A 183 -10.61 -15.38 5.99
N ALA A 184 -11.52 -16.04 6.71
CA ALA A 184 -12.94 -16.01 6.42
C ALA A 184 -13.35 -14.54 6.33
N GLY A 185 -13.75 -14.10 5.14
CA GLY A 185 -14.30 -12.76 4.96
C GLY A 185 -15.51 -12.63 5.86
N CYS A 186 -15.55 -11.53 6.61
CA CYS A 186 -16.78 -11.05 7.24
C CYS A 186 -17.74 -10.54 6.17
#